data_AF-A0A377TLI7-F1
#
_entry.id   AF-A0A377TLI7-F1
#
_cell.length_a   1.000
_cell.length_b   1.000
_cell.length_c   1.000
_cell.angle_alpha   90.00
_cell.angle_beta   90.00
_cell.angle_gamma   90.00
#
_symmetry.space_group_name_H-M   'P 1'
#
loop_
_entity.id
_entity.type
_entity.pdbx_description
1 polymer ?
#
loop_
_entity_poly.entity_id
_entity_poly.type
_entity_poly.pdbx_seq_one_letter_code
_entity_poly.pdbx_strand_id
1 'polypeptide(L)'
;MSQSECISWVKCTSWLSNFLNRRGLRQPDSRPLYEYHATNDEYNNLTQLLRAVGQVQSNIDDKGYAACFVLFCSEWYRRDYERHCGWMWDPIYRALGVSLTSTELRIIIPKGMEGYWNRPIRFYESERRNFLGTLFSEGGLPFRLLKESDSHFQNVFSRILNQYGQAQLAGFSILSLVRTVIEKSALPTVFSEDTSVELISHIAEKLSSLVLMYNLSNHTEPVKQLDKVHPKWRDEFPMPLDDETGTRFLNGLLCTASVEAKSHLQKNKGSGCQFYWSENHPNQIQAIISLPDELTFPIISTPSTTRFELAIYEDGEEVTCLGPAYASLENAHAKVRLRKSESRFVRRQPAASLTIVARTGGMIVGTIKLEDSEIAVGEVPLTFVDDEERWLLQGQASCTVRNSNVLIALPQEKTTISGCEGSPGTASLLGLRTLSVKGRQDITISGDETYRIRTGREQSNQSGFDFDGKHVTWNCHPDETFLGVPKVTAKNLNAEDIQFKRYLSGISLDECQVQEMMGTQYVSVRNTHNETLLRRKLGSCRQILTLK
;
A
#
# COMPACT_ATOMS: atom_id res chain seq x y z
N MET A 1 -17.75 -58.67 -13.20
CA MET A 1 -17.34 -57.44 -13.88
C MET A 1 -17.63 -57.60 -15.36
N SER A 2 -18.43 -56.70 -15.94
CA SER A 2 -18.70 -56.69 -17.39
C SER A 2 -17.43 -56.28 -18.18
N GLN A 3 -17.33 -56.64 -19.47
CA GLN A 3 -16.15 -56.27 -20.28
C GLN A 3 -15.96 -54.74 -20.34
N SER A 4 -17.05 -53.97 -20.40
CA SER A 4 -17.02 -52.51 -20.40
C SER A 4 -16.50 -51.92 -19.09
N GLU A 5 -16.81 -52.53 -17.94
CA GLU A 5 -16.29 -52.18 -16.60
C GLU A 5 -14.78 -52.37 -16.49
N CYS A 6 -14.26 -53.48 -17.00
CA CYS A 6 -12.84 -53.77 -16.95
C CYS A 6 -12.04 -52.79 -17.82
N ILE A 7 -12.61 -52.35 -18.95
CA ILE A 7 -11.98 -51.43 -19.89
C ILE A 7 -11.93 -49.99 -19.34
N SER A 8 -12.96 -49.50 -18.65
CA SER A 8 -12.95 -48.15 -18.07
C SER A 8 -11.97 -48.03 -16.90
N TRP A 9 -11.98 -49.01 -15.98
CA TRP A 9 -11.07 -49.07 -14.83
C TRP A 9 -9.60 -49.06 -15.22
N VAL A 10 -9.22 -49.90 -16.19
CA VAL A 10 -7.82 -50.01 -16.67
C VAL A 10 -7.37 -48.71 -17.33
N LYS A 11 -8.25 -48.04 -18.10
CA LYS A 11 -7.89 -46.81 -18.82
C LYS A 11 -7.71 -45.60 -17.89
N CYS A 12 -8.64 -45.37 -16.94
CA CYS A 12 -8.54 -44.25 -15.99
C CYS A 12 -7.35 -44.42 -15.03
N THR A 13 -7.16 -45.61 -14.47
CA THR A 13 -6.05 -45.89 -13.54
C THR A 13 -4.69 -45.78 -14.25
N SER A 14 -4.59 -46.27 -15.48
CA SER A 14 -3.37 -46.13 -16.29
C SER A 14 -3.07 -44.66 -16.62
N TRP A 15 -4.07 -43.87 -16.99
CA TRP A 15 -3.90 -42.44 -17.25
C TRP A 15 -3.39 -41.70 -16.01
N LEU A 16 -4.00 -41.94 -14.84
CA LEU A 16 -3.58 -41.31 -13.58
C LEU A 16 -2.16 -41.70 -13.17
N SER A 17 -1.79 -42.98 -13.34
CA SER A 17 -0.42 -43.44 -13.06
C SER A 17 0.59 -42.71 -13.95
N ASN A 18 0.30 -42.58 -15.25
CA ASN A 18 1.16 -41.82 -16.17
C ASN A 18 1.23 -40.33 -15.80
N PHE A 19 0.09 -39.73 -15.43
CA PHE A 19 0.01 -38.34 -14.99
C PHE A 19 0.91 -38.07 -13.76
N LEU A 20 0.85 -38.93 -12.75
CA LEU A 20 1.69 -38.84 -11.54
C LEU A 20 3.17 -39.15 -11.81
N ASN A 21 3.46 -40.19 -12.59
CA ASN A 21 4.82 -40.60 -12.91
C ASN A 21 5.61 -39.49 -13.63
N ARG A 22 4.97 -38.74 -14.54
CA ARG A 22 5.58 -37.57 -15.20
C ARG A 22 6.03 -36.49 -14.22
N ARG A 23 5.44 -36.46 -13.02
CA ARG A 23 5.74 -35.52 -11.93
C ARG A 23 6.63 -36.15 -10.85
N GLY A 24 7.17 -37.35 -11.10
CA GLY A 24 7.99 -38.09 -10.14
C GLY A 24 7.20 -38.65 -8.94
N LEU A 25 5.88 -38.69 -9.03
CA LEU A 25 4.99 -39.15 -7.95
C LEU A 25 4.53 -40.58 -8.21
N ARG A 26 4.55 -41.41 -7.18
CA ARG A 26 3.96 -42.77 -7.21
C ARG A 26 2.50 -42.80 -6.77
N GLN A 27 2.09 -41.80 -5.98
CA GLN A 27 0.75 -41.62 -5.45
C GLN A 27 0.50 -40.11 -5.25
N PRO A 28 -0.77 -39.68 -5.15
CA PRO A 28 -1.11 -38.32 -4.77
C PRO A 28 -0.51 -37.94 -3.42
N ASP A 29 -0.03 -36.71 -3.28
CA ASP A 29 0.62 -36.19 -2.08
C ASP A 29 -0.21 -35.12 -1.36
N SER A 30 -1.51 -35.10 -1.62
CA SER A 30 -2.49 -34.21 -0.98
C SER A 30 -2.33 -32.72 -1.30
N ARG A 31 -1.43 -32.34 -2.22
CA ARG A 31 -1.39 -30.96 -2.73
C ARG A 31 -2.70 -30.60 -3.47
N PRO A 32 -3.11 -29.32 -3.50
CA PRO A 32 -4.24 -28.88 -4.30
C PRO A 32 -4.15 -29.32 -5.77
N LEU A 33 -5.28 -29.60 -6.42
CA LEU A 33 -5.26 -30.17 -7.78
C LEU A 33 -4.58 -29.25 -8.82
N TYR A 34 -4.72 -27.93 -8.68
CA TYR A 34 -4.04 -26.97 -9.55
C TYR A 34 -2.50 -27.02 -9.45
N GLU A 35 -1.94 -27.44 -8.31
CA GLU A 35 -0.48 -27.56 -8.10
C GLU A 35 0.11 -28.82 -8.76
N TYR A 36 -0.71 -29.67 -9.36
CA TYR A 36 -0.21 -30.69 -10.26
C TYR A 36 0.13 -30.10 -11.64
N HIS A 37 -0.23 -28.85 -11.98
CA HIS A 37 0.14 -28.24 -13.26
C HIS A 37 -0.19 -29.15 -14.46
N ALA A 38 -1.45 -29.60 -14.58
CA ALA A 38 -1.87 -30.41 -15.72
C ALA A 38 -1.65 -29.62 -17.02
N THR A 39 -0.96 -30.22 -17.98
CA THR A 39 -0.66 -29.59 -19.28
C THR A 39 -1.90 -29.56 -20.18
N ASN A 40 -1.91 -28.71 -21.20
CA ASN A 40 -3.02 -28.64 -22.16
C ASN A 40 -3.26 -29.99 -22.86
N ASP A 41 -2.19 -30.72 -23.20
CA ASP A 41 -2.30 -32.05 -23.80
C ASP A 41 -2.91 -33.06 -22.84
N GLU A 42 -2.51 -33.04 -21.57
CA GLU A 42 -3.10 -33.90 -20.53
C GLU A 42 -4.58 -33.59 -20.33
N TYR A 43 -4.96 -32.32 -20.30
CA TYR A 43 -6.35 -31.89 -20.21
C TYR A 43 -7.20 -32.41 -21.39
N ASN A 44 -6.71 -32.24 -22.62
CA ASN A 44 -7.39 -32.72 -23.83
C ASN A 44 -7.51 -34.25 -23.84
N ASN A 45 -6.45 -34.96 -23.46
CA ASN A 45 -6.46 -36.43 -23.35
C ASN A 45 -7.44 -36.90 -22.27
N LEU A 46 -7.48 -36.24 -21.11
CA LEU A 46 -8.42 -36.55 -20.02
C LEU A 46 -9.87 -36.33 -20.45
N THR A 47 -10.13 -35.24 -21.18
CA THR A 47 -11.46 -34.93 -21.73
C THR A 47 -11.93 -36.02 -22.69
N GLN A 48 -11.07 -36.44 -23.62
CA GLN A 48 -11.39 -37.52 -24.56
C GLN A 48 -11.60 -38.85 -23.85
N LEU A 49 -10.77 -39.16 -22.84
CA LEU A 49 -10.89 -40.36 -22.03
C LEU A 49 -12.25 -40.42 -21.31
N LEU A 50 -12.64 -39.35 -20.63
CA LEU A 50 -13.92 -39.29 -19.90
C LEU A 50 -15.12 -39.36 -20.85
N ARG A 51 -15.06 -38.70 -22.01
CA ARG A 51 -16.08 -38.82 -23.07
C ARG A 51 -16.22 -40.25 -23.58
N ALA A 52 -15.09 -40.94 -23.80
CA ALA A 52 -15.07 -42.31 -24.32
C ALA A 52 -15.54 -43.34 -23.29
N VAL A 53 -15.27 -43.10 -22.01
CA VAL A 53 -15.74 -43.95 -20.91
C VAL A 53 -17.25 -43.77 -20.70
N GLY A 54 -17.75 -42.54 -20.84
CA GLY A 54 -19.17 -42.21 -20.76
C GLY A 54 -19.80 -42.46 -19.39
N GLN A 55 -21.11 -42.23 -19.30
CA GLN A 55 -21.91 -42.47 -18.09
C GLN A 55 -22.47 -43.89 -18.08
N VAL A 56 -21.69 -44.85 -17.57
CA VAL A 56 -22.16 -46.21 -17.28
C VAL A 56 -22.33 -46.36 -15.78
N GLN A 57 -23.41 -47.01 -15.32
CA GLN A 57 -23.73 -47.16 -13.90
C GLN A 57 -22.55 -47.71 -13.08
N SER A 58 -21.76 -48.56 -13.70
CA SER A 58 -20.60 -49.21 -13.12
C SER A 58 -19.39 -48.29 -12.92
N ASN A 59 -19.30 -47.17 -13.65
CA ASN A 59 -18.20 -46.20 -13.52
C ASN A 59 -18.41 -45.27 -12.32
N ILE A 60 -19.65 -45.11 -11.83
CA ILE A 60 -20.00 -44.25 -10.69
C ILE A 60 -19.29 -44.72 -9.41
N ASP A 61 -19.09 -46.03 -9.28
CA ASP A 61 -18.43 -46.62 -8.12
C ASP A 61 -16.90 -46.79 -8.31
N ASP A 62 -16.37 -46.51 -9.50
CA ASP A 62 -14.95 -46.65 -9.78
C ASP A 62 -14.11 -45.49 -9.22
N LYS A 63 -13.06 -45.83 -8.48
CA LYS A 63 -12.15 -44.86 -7.86
C LYS A 63 -11.29 -44.13 -8.91
N GLY A 64 -10.86 -44.84 -9.97
CA GLY A 64 -10.05 -44.25 -11.04
C GLY A 64 -10.85 -43.22 -11.84
N TYR A 65 -12.08 -43.58 -12.22
CA TYR A 65 -13.03 -42.67 -12.87
C TYR A 65 -13.32 -41.46 -11.99
N ALA A 66 -13.62 -41.66 -10.71
CA ALA A 66 -13.90 -40.56 -9.78
C ALA A 66 -12.72 -39.58 -9.67
N ALA A 67 -11.49 -40.09 -9.58
CA ALA A 67 -10.28 -39.28 -9.53
C ALA A 67 -10.04 -38.48 -10.82
N CYS A 68 -10.24 -39.10 -11.99
CA CYS A 68 -10.18 -38.43 -13.29
C CYS A 68 -11.27 -37.35 -13.43
N PHE A 69 -12.49 -37.65 -12.98
CA PHE A 69 -13.63 -36.74 -13.09
C PHE A 69 -13.43 -35.47 -12.26
N VAL A 70 -12.99 -35.58 -11.00
CA VAL A 70 -12.76 -34.40 -10.15
C VAL A 70 -11.59 -33.56 -10.67
N LEU A 71 -10.51 -34.19 -11.16
CA LEU A 71 -9.40 -33.49 -11.79
C LEU A 71 -9.84 -32.74 -13.06
N PHE A 72 -10.65 -33.38 -13.90
CA PHE A 72 -11.23 -32.74 -15.08
C PHE A 72 -12.09 -31.54 -14.71
N CYS A 73 -12.99 -31.68 -13.73
CA CYS A 73 -13.85 -30.57 -13.31
C CYS A 73 -13.05 -29.37 -12.81
N SER A 74 -12.02 -29.61 -12.00
CA SER A 74 -11.11 -28.56 -11.53
C SER A 74 -10.36 -27.90 -12.68
N GLU A 75 -9.83 -28.68 -13.61
CA GLU A 75 -9.16 -28.14 -14.81
C GLU A 75 -10.11 -27.41 -15.75
N TRP A 76 -11.36 -27.85 -15.87
CA TRP A 76 -12.39 -27.16 -16.64
C TRP A 76 -12.70 -25.79 -16.03
N TYR A 77 -12.81 -25.69 -14.70
CA TYR A 77 -12.95 -24.40 -14.03
C TYR A 77 -11.76 -23.47 -14.28
N ARG A 78 -10.54 -24.02 -14.32
CA ARG A 78 -9.34 -23.24 -14.64
C ARG A 78 -9.31 -22.76 -16.09
N ARG A 79 -9.65 -23.62 -17.05
CA ARG A 79 -9.37 -23.40 -18.49
C ARG A 79 -10.56 -22.88 -19.29
N ASP A 80 -11.78 -23.26 -18.92
CA ASP A 80 -12.97 -23.12 -19.77
C ASP A 80 -14.10 -22.30 -19.13
N TYR A 81 -14.01 -21.99 -17.83
CA TYR A 81 -15.05 -21.25 -17.13
C TYR A 81 -15.13 -19.78 -17.56
N GLU A 82 -16.35 -19.33 -17.89
CA GLU A 82 -16.70 -17.96 -18.29
C GLU A 82 -17.90 -17.45 -17.48
N ARG A 83 -18.10 -16.12 -17.43
CA ARG A 83 -19.15 -15.50 -16.59
C ARG A 83 -20.54 -16.07 -16.85
N HIS A 84 -20.84 -16.35 -18.12
CA HIS A 84 -22.15 -16.84 -18.55
C HIS A 84 -22.43 -18.30 -18.13
N CYS A 85 -21.40 -19.05 -17.70
CA CYS A 85 -21.55 -20.44 -17.26
C CYS A 85 -22.30 -20.56 -15.92
N GLY A 86 -22.32 -19.51 -15.10
CA GLY A 86 -23.00 -19.49 -13.81
C GLY A 86 -22.43 -20.49 -12.79
N TRP A 87 -23.21 -20.83 -11.77
CA TRP A 87 -22.84 -21.78 -10.71
C TRP A 87 -23.60 -23.10 -10.85
N MET A 88 -23.36 -23.81 -11.96
CA MET A 88 -24.15 -24.98 -12.36
C MET A 88 -23.27 -26.09 -12.94
N TRP A 89 -23.77 -27.33 -12.91
CA TRP A 89 -23.08 -28.49 -13.49
C TRP A 89 -23.26 -28.63 -15.00
N ASP A 90 -24.32 -28.03 -15.57
CA ASP A 90 -24.66 -28.09 -16.99
C ASP A 90 -23.49 -27.80 -17.95
N PRO A 91 -22.61 -26.81 -17.72
CA PRO A 91 -21.45 -26.58 -18.58
C PRO A 91 -20.46 -27.76 -18.61
N ILE A 92 -20.19 -28.36 -17.45
CA ILE A 92 -19.32 -29.54 -17.30
C ILE A 92 -19.95 -30.75 -17.99
N TYR A 93 -21.27 -30.91 -17.85
CA TYR A 93 -22.06 -31.95 -18.50
C TYR A 93 -21.99 -31.85 -20.02
N ARG A 94 -22.16 -30.66 -20.58
CA ARG A 94 -22.00 -30.41 -22.02
C ARG A 94 -20.57 -30.68 -22.49
N ALA A 95 -19.57 -30.33 -21.69
CA ALA A 95 -18.17 -30.58 -22.03
C ALA A 95 -17.85 -32.09 -22.12
N LEU A 96 -18.47 -32.93 -21.29
CA LEU A 96 -18.23 -34.38 -21.27
C LEU A 96 -19.28 -35.21 -22.02
N GLY A 97 -20.42 -34.62 -22.39
CA GLY A 97 -21.55 -35.36 -22.96
C GLY A 97 -22.21 -36.32 -21.96
N VAL A 98 -22.23 -35.96 -20.66
CA VAL A 98 -22.81 -36.78 -19.57
C VAL A 98 -23.91 -36.01 -18.84
N SER A 99 -24.77 -36.70 -18.09
CA SER A 99 -25.80 -36.07 -17.25
C SER A 99 -25.91 -36.78 -15.90
N LEU A 100 -25.14 -36.30 -14.92
CA LEU A 100 -25.10 -36.89 -13.59
C LEU A 100 -26.19 -36.31 -12.68
N THR A 101 -26.84 -37.20 -11.93
CA THR A 101 -27.79 -36.85 -10.88
C THR A 101 -27.06 -36.44 -9.59
N SER A 102 -27.74 -35.70 -8.71
CA SER A 102 -27.20 -35.29 -7.41
C SER A 102 -26.74 -36.47 -6.55
N THR A 103 -27.40 -37.63 -6.67
CA THR A 103 -27.04 -38.87 -5.95
C THR A 103 -25.71 -39.43 -6.46
N GLU A 104 -25.48 -39.43 -7.77
CA GLU A 104 -24.24 -39.90 -8.38
C GLU A 104 -23.07 -38.98 -8.02
N LEU A 105 -23.28 -37.66 -8.08
CA LEU A 105 -22.26 -36.69 -7.65
C LEU A 105 -21.87 -36.87 -6.17
N ARG A 106 -22.84 -37.21 -5.31
CA ARG A 106 -22.60 -37.48 -3.89
C ARG A 106 -21.72 -38.72 -3.66
N ILE A 107 -21.58 -39.60 -4.64
CA ILE A 107 -20.69 -40.77 -4.60
C ILE A 107 -19.34 -40.44 -5.26
N ILE A 108 -19.38 -39.89 -6.47
CA ILE A 108 -18.19 -39.65 -7.31
C ILE A 108 -17.25 -38.65 -6.65
N ILE A 109 -17.77 -37.52 -6.17
CA ILE A 109 -16.91 -36.41 -5.71
C ILE A 109 -16.13 -36.77 -4.44
N PRO A 110 -16.76 -37.29 -3.35
CA PRO A 110 -15.99 -37.74 -2.19
C PRO A 110 -14.98 -38.84 -2.53
N LYS A 111 -15.35 -39.78 -3.40
CA LYS A 111 -14.46 -40.88 -3.79
C LYS A 111 -13.22 -40.40 -4.54
N GLY A 112 -13.37 -39.40 -5.41
CA GLY A 112 -12.24 -38.75 -6.08
C GLY A 112 -11.41 -37.88 -5.14
N MET A 113 -12.07 -36.96 -4.44
CA MET A 113 -11.42 -35.96 -3.58
C MET A 113 -10.77 -36.59 -2.34
N GLU A 114 -11.58 -37.14 -1.43
CA GLU A 114 -11.09 -37.70 -0.17
C GLU A 114 -10.43 -39.06 -0.41
N GLY A 115 -11.00 -39.87 -1.30
CA GLY A 115 -10.56 -41.24 -1.51
C GLY A 115 -9.26 -41.39 -2.30
N TYR A 116 -9.06 -40.60 -3.37
CA TYR A 116 -7.87 -40.71 -4.23
C TYR A 116 -6.89 -39.57 -4.00
N TRP A 117 -7.34 -38.32 -4.13
CA TRP A 117 -6.46 -37.15 -4.02
C TRP A 117 -6.12 -36.75 -2.58
N ASN A 118 -6.79 -37.35 -1.58
CA ASN A 118 -6.65 -37.04 -0.15
C ASN A 118 -6.93 -35.56 0.16
N ARG A 119 -7.95 -34.99 -0.48
CA ARG A 119 -8.37 -33.59 -0.37
C ARG A 119 -9.74 -33.49 0.30
N PRO A 120 -9.94 -32.55 1.23
CA PRO A 120 -11.20 -32.41 1.95
C PRO A 120 -12.33 -31.86 1.07
N ILE A 121 -13.57 -32.24 1.37
CA ILE A 121 -14.77 -31.61 0.78
C ILE A 121 -15.17 -30.38 1.59
N ARG A 122 -15.54 -29.31 0.89
CA ARG A 122 -16.01 -28.07 1.51
C ARG A 122 -17.49 -28.13 1.85
N PHE A 123 -17.88 -27.31 2.82
CA PHE A 123 -19.26 -27.18 3.27
C PHE A 123 -19.66 -25.70 3.17
N TYR A 124 -20.92 -25.45 2.83
CA TYR A 124 -21.53 -24.12 3.03
C TYR A 124 -21.70 -23.86 4.54
N GLU A 125 -21.96 -22.60 4.92
CA GLU A 125 -22.35 -22.25 6.31
C GLU A 125 -23.56 -23.07 6.82
N SER A 126 -24.42 -23.51 5.89
CA SER A 126 -25.55 -24.40 6.16
C SER A 126 -25.19 -25.88 6.40
N GLU A 127 -23.91 -26.21 6.57
CA GLU A 127 -23.35 -27.56 6.73
C GLU A 127 -23.62 -28.52 5.54
N ARG A 128 -24.11 -27.98 4.41
CA ARG A 128 -24.29 -28.75 3.18
C ARG A 128 -22.97 -28.85 2.43
N ARG A 129 -22.66 -30.04 1.88
CA ARG A 129 -21.47 -30.23 1.03
C ARG A 129 -21.51 -29.32 -0.20
N ASN A 130 -20.50 -28.47 -0.32
CA ASN A 130 -20.29 -27.54 -1.42
C ASN A 130 -19.39 -28.19 -2.48
N PHE A 131 -19.97 -29.05 -3.30
CA PHE A 131 -19.23 -29.79 -4.31
C PHE A 131 -18.66 -28.92 -5.43
N LEU A 132 -19.46 -27.99 -5.98
CA LEU A 132 -19.01 -27.05 -7.01
C LEU A 132 -17.89 -26.15 -6.47
N GLY A 133 -18.05 -25.61 -5.26
CA GLY A 133 -17.02 -24.78 -4.61
C GLY A 133 -15.75 -25.55 -4.29
N THR A 134 -15.88 -26.83 -3.93
CA THR A 134 -14.72 -27.73 -3.77
C THR A 134 -13.93 -27.81 -5.09
N LEU A 135 -14.58 -28.20 -6.19
CA LEU A 135 -13.88 -28.39 -7.47
C LEU A 135 -13.37 -27.08 -8.07
N PHE A 136 -14.12 -25.99 -7.91
CA PHE A 136 -13.69 -24.64 -8.28
C PHE A 136 -12.40 -24.26 -7.54
N SER A 137 -12.38 -24.41 -6.21
CA SER A 137 -11.21 -24.06 -5.39
C SER A 137 -9.97 -24.89 -5.73
N GLU A 138 -10.17 -26.16 -6.11
CA GLU A 138 -9.09 -27.07 -6.51
C GLU A 138 -8.62 -26.81 -7.95
N GLY A 139 -9.41 -26.13 -8.78
CA GLY A 139 -9.03 -25.66 -10.11
C GLY A 139 -8.20 -24.38 -10.11
N GLY A 140 -8.23 -23.61 -9.02
CA GLY A 140 -7.56 -22.32 -8.93
C GLY A 140 -8.33 -21.19 -9.63
N LEU A 141 -7.63 -20.16 -10.14
CA LEU A 141 -8.26 -19.00 -10.79
C LEU A 141 -8.65 -19.31 -12.26
N PRO A 142 -9.90 -19.06 -12.68
CA PRO A 142 -10.34 -19.25 -14.06
C PRO A 142 -9.64 -18.31 -15.06
N PHE A 143 -8.83 -18.86 -15.98
CA PHE A 143 -7.99 -18.09 -16.90
C PHE A 143 -8.76 -17.24 -17.91
N ARG A 144 -9.92 -17.71 -18.37
CA ARG A 144 -10.73 -16.93 -19.34
C ARG A 144 -11.31 -15.68 -18.71
N LEU A 145 -11.66 -15.71 -17.43
CA LEU A 145 -12.06 -14.53 -16.66
C LEU A 145 -10.90 -13.51 -16.49
N LEU A 146 -9.66 -13.95 -16.64
CA LEU A 146 -8.46 -13.09 -16.63
C LEU A 146 -8.12 -12.52 -18.02
N LYS A 147 -8.69 -13.10 -19.10
CA LYS A 147 -8.40 -12.76 -20.50
C LYS A 147 -9.32 -11.67 -21.04
N GLU A 148 -10.59 -11.69 -20.64
CA GLU A 148 -11.53 -10.60 -20.94
C GLU A 148 -10.89 -9.30 -20.47
N SER A 149 -10.83 -8.31 -21.35
CA SER A 149 -10.19 -7.00 -21.17
C SER A 149 -10.86 -6.11 -20.10
N ASP A 150 -11.41 -6.74 -19.06
CA ASP A 150 -11.96 -6.10 -17.89
C ASP A 150 -10.88 -5.96 -16.83
N SER A 151 -10.47 -4.71 -16.67
CA SER A 151 -9.59 -4.18 -15.64
C SER A 151 -9.87 -4.67 -14.21
N HIS A 152 -10.98 -5.34 -13.90
CA HIS A 152 -11.39 -5.66 -12.53
C HIS A 152 -10.41 -6.56 -11.77
N PHE A 153 -9.94 -7.68 -12.34
CA PHE A 153 -8.96 -8.54 -11.65
C PHE A 153 -7.61 -7.86 -11.48
N GLN A 154 -7.13 -7.19 -12.55
CA GLN A 154 -5.91 -6.40 -12.47
C GLN A 154 -6.05 -5.30 -11.42
N ASN A 155 -7.17 -4.59 -11.36
CA ASN A 155 -7.44 -3.55 -10.37
C ASN A 155 -7.50 -4.11 -8.94
N VAL A 156 -8.08 -5.30 -8.75
CA VAL A 156 -8.08 -5.97 -7.44
C VAL A 156 -6.66 -6.29 -7.01
N PHE A 157 -5.84 -6.91 -7.87
CA PHE A 157 -4.44 -7.16 -7.58
C PHE A 157 -3.63 -5.86 -7.40
N SER A 158 -3.84 -4.83 -8.21
CA SER A 158 -3.20 -3.51 -8.05
C SER A 158 -3.51 -2.91 -6.69
N ARG A 159 -4.78 -2.94 -6.26
CA ARG A 159 -5.20 -2.44 -4.94
C ARG A 159 -4.57 -3.25 -3.81
N ILE A 160 -4.62 -4.58 -3.91
CA ILE A 160 -3.99 -5.47 -2.92
C ILE A 160 -2.50 -5.18 -2.84
N LEU A 161 -1.78 -5.10 -3.96
CA LEU A 161 -0.33 -4.87 -3.99
C LEU A 161 0.06 -3.47 -3.49
N ASN A 162 -0.75 -2.44 -3.76
CA ASN A 162 -0.55 -1.09 -3.25
C ASN A 162 -0.73 -1.04 -1.72
N GLN A 163 -1.78 -1.69 -1.21
CA GLN A 163 -2.08 -1.75 0.22
C GLN A 163 -1.24 -2.82 0.96
N TYR A 164 -0.56 -3.73 0.25
CA TYR A 164 0.18 -4.86 0.80
C TYR A 164 1.25 -4.43 1.80
N GLY A 165 2.08 -3.45 1.41
CA GLY A 165 3.13 -2.90 2.28
C GLY A 165 2.56 -2.21 3.53
N GLN A 166 1.47 -1.45 3.37
CA GLN A 166 0.82 -0.75 4.48
C GLN A 166 0.13 -1.73 5.45
N ALA A 167 -0.49 -2.79 4.93
CA ALA A 167 -1.16 -3.81 5.72
C ALA A 167 -0.16 -4.64 6.56
N GLN A 168 0.98 -5.03 5.98
CA GLN A 168 2.06 -5.69 6.73
C GLN A 168 2.58 -4.82 7.88
N LEU A 169 2.79 -3.53 7.63
CA LEU A 169 3.28 -2.59 8.64
C LEU A 169 2.25 -2.31 9.75
N ALA A 170 0.95 -2.37 9.43
CA ALA A 170 -0.15 -2.20 10.38
C ALA A 170 -0.56 -3.50 11.09
N GLY A 171 0.10 -4.63 10.81
CA GLY A 171 -0.19 -5.92 11.43
C GLY A 171 -1.50 -6.58 10.93
N PHE A 172 -2.08 -6.09 9.83
CA PHE A 172 -3.23 -6.73 9.21
C PHE A 172 -2.80 -7.98 8.44
N SER A 173 -3.62 -9.03 8.52
CA SER A 173 -3.38 -10.24 7.72
C SER A 173 -3.62 -9.96 6.24
N ILE A 174 -2.82 -10.58 5.36
CA ILE A 174 -3.05 -10.50 3.91
C ILE A 174 -4.46 -10.99 3.55
N LEU A 175 -4.94 -12.03 4.23
CA LEU A 175 -6.28 -12.59 4.03
C LEU A 175 -7.38 -11.56 4.30
N SER A 176 -7.26 -10.78 5.39
CA SER A 176 -8.21 -9.69 5.68
C SER A 176 -8.17 -8.59 4.62
N LEU A 177 -6.97 -8.20 4.17
CA LEU A 177 -6.82 -7.20 3.11
C LEU A 177 -7.48 -7.67 1.82
N VAL A 178 -7.17 -8.88 1.38
CA VAL A 178 -7.72 -9.46 0.15
C VAL A 178 -9.24 -9.55 0.24
N ARG A 179 -9.78 -10.01 1.38
CA ARG A 179 -11.23 -10.07 1.60
C ARG A 179 -11.89 -8.70 1.45
N THR A 180 -11.37 -7.67 2.12
CA THR A 180 -11.92 -6.31 2.04
C THR A 180 -11.86 -5.75 0.61
N VAL A 181 -10.76 -6.00 -0.13
CA VAL A 181 -10.65 -5.54 -1.51
C VAL A 181 -11.64 -6.27 -2.43
N ILE A 182 -11.83 -7.57 -2.23
CA ILE A 182 -12.78 -8.38 -3.01
C ILE A 182 -14.23 -7.97 -2.71
N GLU A 183 -14.60 -7.76 -1.45
CA GLU A 183 -15.94 -7.28 -1.05
C GLU A 183 -16.28 -5.92 -1.65
N LYS A 184 -15.29 -5.03 -1.78
CA LYS A 184 -15.42 -3.71 -2.42
C LYS A 184 -15.25 -3.75 -3.94
N SER A 185 -15.14 -4.93 -4.54
CA SER A 185 -14.97 -5.13 -5.98
C SER A 185 -16.25 -5.63 -6.65
N ALA A 186 -16.31 -5.51 -7.99
CA ALA A 186 -17.39 -6.06 -8.80
C ALA A 186 -17.12 -7.53 -9.21
N LEU A 187 -16.30 -8.27 -8.46
CA LEU A 187 -16.02 -9.67 -8.77
C LEU A 187 -17.24 -10.56 -8.47
N PRO A 188 -17.44 -11.65 -9.23
CA PRO A 188 -18.47 -12.65 -8.92
C PRO A 188 -18.33 -13.21 -7.50
N THR A 189 -19.45 -13.57 -6.87
CA THR A 189 -19.52 -14.02 -5.47
C THR A 189 -18.61 -15.20 -5.13
N VAL A 190 -18.27 -16.06 -6.12
CA VAL A 190 -17.31 -17.16 -5.92
C VAL A 190 -15.91 -16.68 -5.48
N PHE A 191 -15.52 -15.45 -5.84
CA PHE A 191 -14.23 -14.91 -5.44
C PHE A 191 -14.20 -14.41 -3.99
N SER A 192 -15.37 -14.21 -3.36
CA SER A 192 -15.49 -13.85 -1.95
C SER A 192 -15.38 -15.06 -1.01
N GLU A 193 -15.43 -16.28 -1.55
CA GLU A 193 -15.22 -17.52 -0.78
C GLU A 193 -13.78 -17.59 -0.25
N ASP A 194 -13.60 -18.14 0.95
CA ASP A 194 -12.32 -18.18 1.67
C ASP A 194 -11.15 -18.72 0.83
N THR A 195 -11.43 -19.68 -0.04
CA THR A 195 -10.43 -20.29 -0.93
C THR A 195 -9.88 -19.37 -2.00
N SER A 196 -10.77 -18.57 -2.58
CA SER A 196 -10.42 -17.60 -3.59
C SER A 196 -9.60 -16.49 -2.93
N VAL A 197 -10.01 -16.10 -1.71
CA VAL A 197 -9.25 -15.16 -0.86
C VAL A 197 -7.85 -15.71 -0.53
N GLU A 198 -7.73 -16.97 -0.11
CA GLU A 198 -6.44 -17.63 0.18
C GLU A 198 -5.54 -17.69 -1.06
N LEU A 199 -6.08 -18.13 -2.20
CA LEU A 199 -5.32 -18.23 -3.45
C LEU A 199 -4.86 -16.85 -3.94
N ILE A 200 -5.75 -15.87 -3.96
CA ILE A 200 -5.42 -14.49 -4.34
C ILE A 200 -4.37 -13.91 -3.38
N SER A 201 -4.46 -14.22 -2.09
CA SER A 201 -3.46 -13.85 -1.09
C SER A 201 -2.10 -14.44 -1.42
N HIS A 202 -2.01 -15.77 -1.63
CA HIS A 202 -0.75 -16.42 -1.99
C HIS A 202 -0.16 -15.88 -3.29
N ILE A 203 -0.99 -15.58 -4.30
CA ILE A 203 -0.54 -14.95 -5.54
C ILE A 203 0.04 -13.56 -5.26
N ALA A 204 -0.64 -12.71 -4.49
CA ALA A 204 -0.17 -11.38 -4.15
C ALA A 204 1.16 -11.42 -3.36
N GLU A 205 1.29 -12.31 -2.38
CA GLU A 205 2.53 -12.52 -1.63
C GLU A 205 3.67 -12.96 -2.54
N LYS A 206 3.42 -13.94 -3.42
CA LYS A 206 4.43 -14.44 -4.35
C LYS A 206 4.87 -13.36 -5.34
N LEU A 207 3.93 -12.61 -5.91
CA LEU A 207 4.26 -11.47 -6.79
C LEU A 207 5.13 -10.43 -6.08
N SER A 208 4.77 -10.05 -4.85
CA SER A 208 5.55 -9.12 -4.04
C SER A 208 6.98 -9.66 -3.77
N SER A 209 7.09 -10.93 -3.40
CA SER A 209 8.39 -11.58 -3.14
C SER A 209 9.29 -11.62 -4.38
N LEU A 210 8.75 -11.92 -5.56
CA LEU A 210 9.51 -11.98 -6.81
C LEU A 210 10.01 -10.60 -7.23
N VAL A 211 9.18 -9.56 -7.09
CA VAL A 211 9.57 -8.18 -7.42
C VAL A 211 10.73 -7.71 -6.53
N LEU A 212 10.67 -8.00 -5.23
CA LEU A 212 11.70 -7.61 -4.28
C LEU A 212 13.00 -8.41 -4.45
N MET A 213 12.92 -9.74 -4.52
CA MET A 213 14.10 -10.61 -4.61
C MET A 213 14.89 -10.40 -5.91
N TYR A 214 14.20 -10.19 -7.03
CA TYR A 214 14.84 -10.06 -8.35
C TYR A 214 14.91 -8.63 -8.86
N ASN A 215 14.56 -7.65 -8.03
CA ASN A 215 14.57 -6.21 -8.35
C ASN A 215 13.89 -5.90 -9.70
N LEU A 216 12.75 -6.54 -9.95
CA LEU A 216 12.03 -6.44 -11.23
C LEU A 216 11.47 -5.05 -11.50
N SER A 217 11.43 -4.23 -10.44
CA SER A 217 11.11 -2.81 -10.44
C SER A 217 11.72 -2.07 -11.65
N ASN A 218 12.96 -2.37 -12.03
CA ASN A 218 13.72 -1.66 -13.07
C ASN A 218 13.50 -2.14 -14.52
N HIS A 219 12.65 -3.14 -14.75
CA HIS A 219 12.49 -3.78 -16.05
C HIS A 219 11.09 -3.55 -16.63
N THR A 220 11.00 -3.29 -17.93
CA THR A 220 9.73 -3.11 -18.66
C THR A 220 9.04 -4.44 -19.00
N GLU A 221 9.79 -5.54 -18.97
CA GLU A 221 9.27 -6.90 -19.19
C GLU A 221 9.74 -7.84 -18.05
N PRO A 222 9.10 -7.79 -16.87
CA PRO A 222 9.51 -8.53 -15.67
C PRO A 222 9.59 -10.04 -15.87
N VAL A 223 8.65 -10.61 -16.64
CA VAL A 223 8.63 -12.06 -16.90
C VAL A 223 9.85 -12.48 -17.72
N LYS A 224 10.23 -11.77 -18.79
CA LYS A 224 11.43 -12.11 -19.57
C LYS A 224 12.71 -12.05 -18.73
N GLN A 225 12.77 -11.12 -17.78
CA GLN A 225 13.89 -11.03 -16.85
C GLN A 225 13.90 -12.20 -15.85
N LEU A 226 12.75 -12.56 -15.29
CA LEU A 226 12.62 -13.74 -14.42
C LEU A 226 12.98 -15.02 -15.16
N ASP A 227 12.58 -15.16 -16.43
CA ASP A 227 12.89 -16.33 -17.26
C ASP A 227 14.39 -16.51 -17.47
N LYS A 228 15.13 -15.39 -17.49
CA LYS A 228 16.58 -15.37 -17.62
C LYS A 228 17.29 -15.65 -16.29
N VAL A 229 16.83 -15.02 -15.20
CA VAL A 229 17.53 -15.05 -13.90
C VAL A 229 17.12 -16.25 -13.04
N HIS A 230 15.88 -16.72 -13.17
CA HIS A 230 15.35 -17.88 -12.45
C HIS A 230 14.44 -18.73 -13.36
N PRO A 231 14.99 -19.49 -14.34
CA PRO A 231 14.20 -20.18 -15.37
C PRO A 231 13.07 -21.09 -14.88
N LYS A 232 13.18 -21.62 -13.65
CA LYS A 232 12.19 -22.51 -13.02
C LYS A 232 11.17 -21.81 -12.12
N TRP A 233 11.11 -20.48 -12.12
CA TRP A 233 10.25 -19.73 -11.19
C TRP A 233 8.76 -20.05 -11.40
N ARG A 234 8.41 -20.48 -12.62
CA ARG A 234 7.04 -20.89 -12.96
C ARG A 234 6.59 -22.15 -12.24
N ASP A 235 7.52 -23.03 -11.88
CA ASP A 235 7.23 -24.26 -11.15
C ASP A 235 6.91 -23.98 -9.67
N GLU A 236 7.34 -22.82 -9.17
CA GLU A 236 7.14 -22.36 -7.78
C GLU A 236 5.97 -21.39 -7.64
N PHE A 237 5.34 -21.01 -8.75
CA PHE A 237 4.24 -20.07 -8.77
C PHE A 237 2.93 -20.81 -8.44
N PRO A 238 2.05 -20.25 -7.59
CA PRO A 238 0.84 -20.93 -7.09
C PRO A 238 -0.25 -21.16 -8.14
N MET A 239 0.05 -20.99 -9.42
CA MET A 239 -0.85 -21.32 -10.52
C MET A 239 -0.04 -21.71 -11.78
N PRO A 240 -0.52 -22.63 -12.62
CA PRO A 240 0.18 -23.06 -13.82
C PRO A 240 0.26 -21.95 -14.89
N LEU A 241 1.44 -21.77 -15.49
CA LEU A 241 1.77 -20.62 -16.34
C LEU A 241 2.01 -20.99 -17.81
N ASP A 242 1.43 -22.10 -18.23
CA ASP A 242 1.70 -22.83 -19.47
C ASP A 242 0.99 -22.27 -20.72
N ASP A 243 0.30 -21.13 -20.62
CA ASP A 243 -0.35 -20.47 -21.78
C ASP A 243 0.15 -19.02 -22.00
N GLU A 244 0.15 -18.57 -23.25
CA GLU A 244 0.49 -17.21 -23.69
C GLU A 244 -0.38 -16.17 -22.96
N THR A 245 -1.63 -16.52 -22.69
CA THR A 245 -2.58 -15.74 -21.90
C THR A 245 -2.10 -15.52 -20.46
N GLY A 246 -1.63 -16.58 -19.78
CA GLY A 246 -1.14 -16.51 -18.40
C GLY A 246 0.14 -15.68 -18.28
N THR A 247 1.03 -15.82 -19.27
CA THR A 247 2.25 -15.00 -19.36
C THR A 247 1.94 -13.52 -19.51
N ARG A 248 0.99 -13.15 -20.38
CA ARG A 248 0.58 -11.74 -20.56
C ARG A 248 -0.06 -11.16 -19.31
N PHE A 249 -0.95 -11.92 -18.66
CA PHE A 249 -1.59 -11.51 -17.41
C PHE A 249 -0.57 -11.26 -16.30
N LEU A 250 0.38 -12.18 -16.11
CA LEU A 250 1.44 -12.04 -15.13
C LEU A 250 2.42 -10.92 -15.42
N ASN A 251 2.75 -10.67 -16.70
CA ASN A 251 3.52 -9.50 -17.06
C ASN A 251 2.78 -8.23 -16.62
N GLY A 252 1.46 -8.17 -16.80
CA GLY A 252 0.62 -7.10 -16.26
C GLY A 252 0.73 -6.98 -14.74
N LEU A 253 0.55 -8.08 -14.00
CA LEU A 253 0.62 -8.07 -12.54
C LEU A 253 2.00 -7.73 -11.98
N LEU A 254 3.07 -8.28 -12.57
CA LEU A 254 4.43 -7.99 -12.17
C LEU A 254 4.85 -6.56 -12.55
N CYS A 255 4.37 -6.02 -13.67
CA CYS A 255 4.55 -4.62 -14.02
C CYS A 255 3.84 -3.72 -13.00
N THR A 256 2.58 -4.01 -12.65
CA THR A 256 1.86 -3.30 -11.60
C THR A 256 2.60 -3.38 -10.27
N ALA A 257 2.97 -4.59 -9.82
CA ALA A 257 3.72 -4.80 -8.58
C ALA A 257 5.06 -4.06 -8.61
N SER A 258 5.73 -4.00 -9.76
CA SER A 258 6.98 -3.27 -9.98
C SER A 258 6.82 -1.75 -9.94
N VAL A 259 5.72 -1.23 -10.53
CA VAL A 259 5.36 0.20 -10.48
C VAL A 259 5.02 0.60 -9.04
N GLU A 260 4.28 -0.23 -8.31
CA GLU A 260 3.94 0.04 -6.92
C GLU A 260 5.13 -0.14 -5.98
N ALA A 261 5.98 -1.14 -6.21
CA ALA A 261 7.27 -1.23 -5.52
C ALA A 261 8.14 0.00 -5.83
N LYS A 262 8.15 0.50 -7.07
CA LYS A 262 8.82 1.76 -7.42
C LYS A 262 8.17 2.98 -6.76
N SER A 263 6.85 3.06 -6.66
CA SER A 263 6.16 4.17 -6.01
C SER A 263 6.52 4.21 -4.51
N HIS A 264 6.59 3.03 -3.89
CA HIS A 264 7.04 2.85 -2.51
C HIS A 264 8.54 3.14 -2.33
N LEU A 265 9.40 2.70 -3.25
CA LEU A 265 10.84 2.96 -3.24
C LEU A 265 11.18 4.43 -3.59
N GLN A 266 10.39 5.09 -4.44
CA GLN A 266 10.54 6.51 -4.78
C GLN A 266 10.05 7.41 -3.64
N LYS A 267 8.98 7.03 -2.93
CA LYS A 267 8.60 7.65 -1.64
C LYS A 267 9.73 7.55 -0.60
N ASN A 268 10.56 6.50 -0.68
CA ASN A 268 11.68 6.24 0.24
C ASN A 268 13.03 6.88 -0.18
N LYS A 269 13.08 7.73 -1.23
CA LYS A 269 14.36 8.37 -1.63
C LYS A 269 14.76 9.57 -0.76
N GLY A 270 13.85 10.09 0.07
CA GLY A 270 14.13 11.13 1.04
C GLY A 270 13.40 10.86 2.36
N SER A 271 13.83 11.51 3.44
CA SER A 271 13.04 11.52 4.66
C SER A 271 11.77 12.36 4.42
N GLY A 272 10.60 11.74 4.58
CA GLY A 272 9.31 12.38 4.33
C GLY A 272 8.42 12.33 5.56
N CYS A 273 7.71 13.43 5.83
CA CYS A 273 6.75 13.52 6.92
C CYS A 273 5.32 13.50 6.35
N GLN A 274 4.51 12.55 6.79
CA GLN A 274 3.08 12.52 6.49
C GLN A 274 2.27 12.57 7.79
N PHE A 275 1.21 13.36 7.79
CA PHE A 275 0.39 13.59 8.97
C PHE A 275 -1.07 13.25 8.69
N TYR A 276 -1.62 12.39 9.53
CA TYR A 276 -2.96 11.85 9.40
C TYR A 276 -3.81 12.26 10.59
N TRP A 277 -5.07 12.56 10.32
CA TRP A 277 -6.11 12.77 11.31
C TRP A 277 -7.27 11.81 11.05
N SER A 278 -8.01 11.42 12.10
CA SER A 278 -9.15 10.52 12.00
C SER A 278 -10.26 11.02 12.92
N GLU A 279 -11.51 10.93 12.46
CA GLU A 279 -12.69 11.29 13.26
C GLU A 279 -12.85 10.41 14.51
N ASN A 280 -12.30 9.17 14.49
CA ASN A 280 -12.30 8.26 15.64
C ASN A 280 -11.34 8.71 16.75
N HIS A 281 -10.32 9.50 16.40
CA HIS A 281 -9.32 10.03 17.33
C HIS A 281 -9.14 11.54 17.11
N PRO A 282 -10.18 12.34 17.39
CA PRO A 282 -10.23 13.75 16.98
C PRO A 282 -9.16 14.63 17.65
N ASN A 283 -8.62 14.18 18.78
CA ASN A 283 -7.60 14.86 19.57
C ASN A 283 -6.17 14.40 19.25
N GLN A 284 -5.94 13.70 18.14
CA GLN A 284 -4.62 13.14 17.81
C GLN A 284 -4.27 13.38 16.34
N ILE A 285 -3.00 13.72 16.09
CA ILE A 285 -2.41 13.66 14.75
C ILE A 285 -1.41 12.51 14.75
N GLN A 286 -1.59 11.57 13.83
CA GLN A 286 -0.65 10.48 13.60
C GLN A 286 0.41 10.93 12.60
N ALA A 287 1.68 10.75 12.96
CA ALA A 287 2.80 10.95 12.07
C ALA A 287 3.26 9.62 11.48
N ILE A 288 3.56 9.64 10.18
CA ILE A 288 4.24 8.58 9.45
C ILE A 288 5.50 9.21 8.85
N ILE A 289 6.66 8.77 9.34
CA ILE A 289 7.97 9.25 8.90
C ILE A 289 8.59 8.18 8.01
N SER A 290 8.71 8.48 6.72
CA SER A 290 9.51 7.69 5.78
C SER A 290 10.97 8.03 5.96
N LEU A 291 11.83 7.02 6.01
CA LEU A 291 13.26 7.16 6.24
C LEU A 291 14.04 6.54 5.08
N PRO A 292 15.15 7.17 4.64
CA PRO A 292 16.01 6.59 3.63
C PRO A 292 16.76 5.35 4.17
N ASP A 293 17.37 4.55 3.30
CA ASP A 293 18.19 3.41 3.73
C ASP A 293 19.44 3.84 4.53
N GLU A 294 19.89 5.07 4.31
CA GLU A 294 21.12 5.60 4.88
C GLU A 294 20.98 7.08 5.28
N LEU A 295 21.48 7.42 6.46
CA LEU A 295 21.54 8.78 6.99
C LEU A 295 22.99 9.18 7.28
N THR A 296 23.28 10.46 7.12
CA THR A 296 24.60 11.02 7.44
C THR A 296 24.43 12.08 8.51
N PHE A 297 24.97 11.83 9.70
CA PHE A 297 24.92 12.74 10.84
C PHE A 297 26.22 13.57 10.92
N PRO A 298 26.16 14.89 11.11
CA PRO A 298 27.32 15.64 11.57
C PRO A 298 27.66 15.21 13.00
N ILE A 299 28.93 14.90 13.27
CA ILE A 299 29.39 14.47 14.60
C ILE A 299 29.54 15.71 15.48
N ILE A 300 28.67 15.82 16.48
CA ILE A 300 28.67 16.92 17.47
C ILE A 300 29.55 16.54 18.68
N SER A 301 29.56 15.27 19.06
CA SER A 301 30.42 14.73 20.11
C SER A 301 31.12 13.46 19.66
N THR A 302 32.40 13.32 20.01
CA THR A 302 33.20 12.16 19.56
C THR A 302 32.65 10.87 20.20
N PRO A 303 32.16 9.92 19.40
CA PRO A 303 31.54 8.72 19.94
C PRO A 303 32.60 7.73 20.45
N SER A 304 32.30 7.03 21.54
CA SER A 304 33.16 5.97 22.08
C SER A 304 33.06 4.64 21.31
N THR A 305 32.02 4.46 20.51
CA THR A 305 31.77 3.25 19.70
C THR A 305 31.13 3.62 18.36
N THR A 306 31.13 2.69 17.41
CA THR A 306 30.40 2.84 16.13
C THR A 306 28.97 2.29 16.18
N ARG A 307 28.49 1.85 17.34
CA ARG A 307 27.12 1.37 17.53
C ARG A 307 26.30 2.49 18.16
N PHE A 308 25.33 3.00 17.42
CA PHE A 308 24.43 4.06 17.86
C PHE A 308 23.03 3.53 18.11
N GLU A 309 22.34 4.16 19.03
CA GLU A 309 20.90 4.05 19.21
C GLU A 309 20.23 5.25 18.55
N LEU A 310 19.35 4.96 17.60
CA LEU A 310 18.63 5.99 16.85
C LEU A 310 17.22 6.13 17.41
N ALA A 311 16.76 7.37 17.58
CA ALA A 311 15.39 7.67 17.96
C ALA A 311 14.91 8.96 17.29
N ILE A 312 13.59 9.12 17.19
CA ILE A 312 12.96 10.37 16.78
C ILE A 312 12.54 11.13 18.05
N TYR A 313 12.88 12.40 18.05
CA TYR A 313 12.60 13.34 19.12
C TYR A 313 11.62 14.42 18.65
N GLU A 314 10.78 14.89 19.57
CA GLU A 314 9.83 15.99 19.41
C GLU A 314 9.99 16.89 20.64
N ASP A 315 10.31 18.18 20.45
CA ASP A 315 10.51 19.14 21.56
C ASP A 315 11.51 18.64 22.63
N GLY A 316 12.62 18.04 22.19
CA GLY A 316 13.65 17.49 23.09
C GLY A 316 13.29 16.17 23.79
N GLU A 317 12.08 15.64 23.60
CA GLU A 317 11.63 14.38 24.19
C GLU A 317 11.60 13.24 23.15
N GLU A 318 11.97 12.03 23.58
CA GLU A 318 11.90 10.85 22.70
C GLU A 318 10.43 10.43 22.46
N VAL A 319 10.03 10.39 21.19
CA VAL A 319 8.69 9.97 20.78
C VAL A 319 8.65 8.55 20.22
N THR A 320 9.74 8.08 19.59
CA THR A 320 9.83 6.71 19.09
C THR A 320 11.27 6.26 18.86
N CYS A 321 11.54 4.97 19.11
CA CYS A 321 12.85 4.36 18.94
C CYS A 321 12.97 3.68 17.56
N LEU A 322 14.02 4.05 16.81
CA LEU A 322 14.37 3.45 15.53
C LEU A 322 15.25 2.21 15.70
N GLY A 323 15.90 2.09 16.86
CA GLY A 323 16.72 0.94 17.26
C GLY A 323 18.21 1.14 17.02
N PRO A 324 19.03 0.09 17.26
CA PRO A 324 20.46 0.18 17.11
C PRO A 324 20.89 0.13 15.64
N ALA A 325 21.89 0.93 15.29
CA ALA A 325 22.50 0.96 13.98
C ALA A 325 24.02 1.10 14.08
N TYR A 326 24.74 0.55 13.09
CA TYR A 326 26.19 0.67 13.01
C TYR A 326 26.57 1.79 12.06
N ALA A 327 27.49 2.63 12.50
CA ALA A 327 27.97 3.80 11.77
C ALA A 327 29.35 3.56 11.16
N SER A 328 29.55 4.04 9.93
CA SER A 328 30.88 4.35 9.40
C SER A 328 31.22 5.79 9.75
N LEU A 329 32.42 6.04 10.28
CA LEU A 329 32.88 7.38 10.67
C LEU A 329 33.85 7.90 9.63
N GLU A 330 33.49 8.97 8.92
CA GLU A 330 34.32 9.61 7.88
C GLU A 330 34.18 11.13 7.95
N ASN A 331 35.30 11.87 7.94
CA ASN A 331 35.32 13.33 7.79
C ASN A 331 34.35 14.10 8.72
N ALA A 332 34.39 13.83 10.03
CA ALA A 332 33.50 14.42 11.04
C ALA A 332 32.00 14.15 10.82
N HIS A 333 31.66 13.14 10.01
CA HIS A 333 30.31 12.65 9.81
C HIS A 333 30.21 11.17 10.18
N ALA A 334 29.03 10.77 10.63
CA ALA A 334 28.69 9.40 10.89
C ALA A 334 27.60 8.94 9.92
N LYS A 335 27.96 7.98 9.07
CA LYS A 335 27.08 7.41 8.06
C LYS A 335 26.44 6.14 8.60
N VAL A 336 25.12 6.10 8.68
CA VAL A 336 24.38 5.07 9.40
C VAL A 336 23.35 4.43 8.48
N ARG A 337 23.38 3.09 8.39
CA ARG A 337 22.38 2.34 7.65
C ARG A 337 21.19 2.02 8.54
N LEU A 338 20.00 2.42 8.10
CA LEU A 338 18.74 2.19 8.80
C LEU A 338 18.21 0.79 8.51
N ARG A 339 17.58 0.17 9.51
CA ARG A 339 16.86 -1.11 9.37
C ARG A 339 15.36 -0.93 9.15
N LYS A 340 14.83 0.23 9.55
CA LYS A 340 13.43 0.61 9.40
C LYS A 340 13.37 1.73 8.37
N SER A 341 12.57 1.53 7.32
CA SER A 341 12.28 2.56 6.30
C SER A 341 11.10 3.45 6.67
N GLU A 342 10.38 3.14 7.76
CA GLU A 342 9.21 3.89 8.21
C GLU A 342 9.08 3.85 9.74
N SER A 343 8.56 4.93 10.33
CA SER A 343 8.18 5.00 11.74
C SER A 343 6.83 5.68 11.92
N ARG A 344 5.98 5.14 12.81
CA ARG A 344 4.63 5.66 13.10
C ARG A 344 4.47 5.97 14.57
N PHE A 345 3.91 7.13 14.88
CA PHE A 345 3.62 7.54 16.26
C PHE A 345 2.57 8.67 16.29
N VAL A 346 2.00 8.93 17.46
CA VAL A 346 1.10 10.07 17.67
C VAL A 346 1.94 11.29 18.08
N ARG A 347 1.69 12.42 17.43
CA ARG A 347 2.33 13.71 17.76
C ARG A 347 1.87 14.17 19.15
N ARG A 348 2.81 14.53 20.01
CA ARG A 348 2.53 15.11 21.34
C ARG A 348 2.45 16.64 21.25
N GLN A 349 3.35 17.24 20.47
CA GLN A 349 3.41 18.67 20.23
C GLN A 349 3.52 18.96 18.73
N PRO A 350 2.39 18.97 17.98
CA PRO A 350 2.39 19.14 16.53
C PRO A 350 3.17 20.37 16.01
N ALA A 351 3.22 21.46 16.78
CA ALA A 351 3.95 22.68 16.43
C ALA A 351 5.48 22.55 16.55
N ALA A 352 5.99 21.56 17.30
CA ALA A 352 7.41 21.31 17.44
C ALA A 352 7.98 20.56 16.22
N SER A 353 9.27 20.76 15.97
CA SER A 353 9.99 20.04 14.91
C SER A 353 10.37 18.63 15.35
N LEU A 354 10.39 17.71 14.39
CA LEU A 354 10.90 16.37 14.61
C LEU A 354 12.38 16.32 14.26
N THR A 355 13.16 15.62 15.09
CA THR A 355 14.59 15.41 14.85
C THR A 355 14.94 13.93 15.00
N ILE A 356 15.87 13.45 14.19
CA ILE A 356 16.48 12.13 14.36
C ILE A 356 17.77 12.33 15.16
N VAL A 357 17.88 11.63 16.29
CA VAL A 357 19.00 11.73 17.21
C VAL A 357 19.75 10.40 17.25
N ALA A 358 21.06 10.45 17.03
CA ALA A 358 21.97 9.33 17.23
C ALA A 358 22.64 9.42 18.60
N ARG A 359 22.53 8.37 19.42
CA ARG A 359 23.07 8.33 20.77
C ARG A 359 24.05 7.17 20.96
N THR A 360 25.04 7.36 21.84
CA THR A 360 25.88 6.26 22.34
C THR A 360 26.17 6.48 23.81
N GLY A 361 25.89 5.48 24.66
CA GLY A 361 26.07 5.60 26.12
C GLY A 361 25.35 6.80 26.76
N GLY A 362 24.16 7.17 26.25
CA GLY A 362 23.39 8.33 26.70
C GLY A 362 23.84 9.69 26.15
N MET A 363 24.96 9.76 25.45
CA MET A 363 25.46 10.99 24.81
C MET A 363 24.91 11.14 23.39
N ILE A 364 24.50 12.36 23.02
CA ILE A 364 24.09 12.70 21.64
C ILE A 364 25.33 12.83 20.76
N VAL A 365 25.44 11.95 19.77
CA VAL A 365 26.53 11.92 18.79
C VAL A 365 26.24 12.88 17.63
N GLY A 366 24.98 12.94 17.19
CA GLY A 366 24.56 13.79 16.09
C GLY A 366 23.04 13.87 15.98
N THR A 367 22.57 14.93 15.33
CA THR A 367 21.15 15.24 15.16
C THR A 367 20.88 15.69 13.72
N ILE A 368 19.76 15.22 13.14
CA ILE A 368 19.26 15.65 11.84
C ILE A 368 17.83 16.14 12.03
N LYS A 369 17.51 17.36 11.57
CA LYS A 369 16.14 17.86 11.56
C LYS A 369 15.36 17.19 10.43
N LEU A 370 14.16 16.72 10.73
CA LEU A 370 13.21 16.29 9.70
C LEU A 370 12.54 17.53 9.14
N GLU A 371 12.74 17.77 7.86
CA GLU A 371 12.10 18.88 7.16
C GLU A 371 10.57 18.71 7.09
N ASP A 372 9.87 19.85 7.02
CA ASP A 372 8.41 19.93 6.89
C ASP A 372 7.68 19.11 7.97
N SER A 373 8.30 19.02 9.16
CA SER A 373 7.80 18.21 10.27
C SER A 373 6.90 18.98 11.23
N GLU A 374 6.93 20.32 11.26
CA GLU A 374 6.05 21.08 12.13
C GLU A 374 4.67 21.32 11.50
N ILE A 375 3.65 21.33 12.36
CA ILE A 375 2.26 21.57 12.00
C ILE A 375 1.78 22.78 12.79
N ALA A 376 1.42 23.85 12.08
CA ALA A 376 0.98 25.11 12.65
C ALA A 376 -0.50 25.04 13.13
N VAL A 377 -0.78 24.09 14.02
CA VAL A 377 -2.12 23.82 14.57
C VAL A 377 -2.66 25.06 15.26
N GLY A 378 -3.82 25.53 14.81
CA GLY A 378 -4.51 26.69 15.38
C GLY A 378 -3.98 28.04 14.90
N GLU A 379 -2.79 28.10 14.29
CA GLU A 379 -2.19 29.34 13.79
C GLU A 379 -2.61 29.66 12.36
N VAL A 380 -2.68 28.64 11.50
CA VAL A 380 -3.05 28.75 10.07
C VAL A 380 -4.11 27.71 9.73
N PRO A 381 -4.87 27.87 8.63
CA PRO A 381 -5.75 26.80 8.19
C PRO A 381 -4.93 25.57 7.78
N LEU A 382 -5.39 24.40 8.19
CA LEU A 382 -4.80 23.12 7.82
C LEU A 382 -5.74 22.40 6.86
N THR A 383 -5.23 22.02 5.69
CA THR A 383 -6.01 21.42 4.62
C THR A 383 -5.73 19.94 4.54
N PHE A 384 -6.73 19.13 4.90
CA PHE A 384 -6.68 17.69 4.82
C PHE A 384 -7.47 17.18 3.63
N VAL A 385 -6.96 16.15 2.97
CA VAL A 385 -7.64 15.46 1.88
C VAL A 385 -8.10 14.08 2.32
N ASP A 386 -9.18 13.63 1.73
CA ASP A 386 -9.72 12.30 1.91
C ASP A 386 -8.69 11.24 1.44
N ASP A 387 -8.32 10.33 2.34
CA ASP A 387 -7.41 9.20 2.11
C ASP A 387 -8.01 7.93 2.79
N GLU A 388 -9.00 7.35 2.11
CA GLU A 388 -9.78 6.19 2.55
C GLU A 388 -10.57 6.43 3.86
N GLU A 389 -10.09 5.91 4.99
CA GLU A 389 -10.74 6.04 6.32
C GLU A 389 -10.09 7.15 7.18
N ARG A 390 -9.14 7.89 6.61
CA ARG A 390 -8.37 8.93 7.30
C ARG A 390 -8.25 10.19 6.46
N TRP A 391 -7.84 11.26 7.11
CA TRP A 391 -7.63 12.57 6.51
C TRP A 391 -6.13 12.86 6.48
N LEU A 392 -5.54 13.03 5.29
CA LEU A 392 -4.12 13.32 5.10
C LEU A 392 -3.87 14.82 4.99
N LEU A 393 -3.00 15.38 5.83
CA LEU A 393 -2.57 16.77 5.73
C LEU A 393 -1.79 16.99 4.44
N GLN A 394 -2.28 17.87 3.57
CA GLN A 394 -1.67 18.19 2.27
C GLN A 394 -1.27 19.66 2.14
N GLY A 395 -1.79 20.54 3.00
CA GLY A 395 -1.46 21.96 2.95
C GLY A 395 -1.64 22.66 4.29
N GLN A 396 -0.81 23.67 4.52
CA GLN A 396 -0.91 24.60 5.64
C GLN A 396 -0.94 26.02 5.07
N ALA A 397 -1.70 26.94 5.66
CA ALA A 397 -1.94 28.28 5.12
C ALA A 397 -2.63 28.25 3.74
N SER A 398 -2.29 29.17 2.82
CA SER A 398 -2.86 29.16 1.47
C SER A 398 -2.31 27.99 0.68
N CYS A 399 -3.19 27.19 0.06
CA CYS A 399 -2.77 26.02 -0.71
C CYS A 399 -3.69 25.66 -1.87
N THR A 400 -3.16 24.83 -2.77
CA THR A 400 -3.93 24.22 -3.87
C THR A 400 -3.80 22.71 -3.77
N VAL A 401 -4.93 22.01 -3.71
CA VAL A 401 -4.99 20.55 -3.60
C VAL A 401 -5.77 19.95 -4.77
N ARG A 402 -5.33 18.78 -5.23
CA ARG A 402 -5.99 18.02 -6.32
C ARG A 402 -7.33 17.44 -5.91
N ASN A 403 -7.46 17.03 -4.66
CA ASN A 403 -8.65 16.36 -4.16
C ASN A 403 -9.84 17.32 -4.16
N SER A 404 -11.00 16.78 -4.50
CA SER A 404 -12.28 17.49 -4.47
C SER A 404 -13.01 17.32 -3.14
N ASN A 405 -12.66 16.31 -2.33
CA ASN A 405 -13.18 16.13 -0.97
C ASN A 405 -12.10 16.55 0.03
N VAL A 406 -12.35 17.63 0.76
CA VAL A 406 -11.34 18.31 1.59
C VAL A 406 -11.96 18.70 2.92
N LEU A 407 -11.21 18.48 4.00
CA LEU A 407 -11.52 18.95 5.34
C LEU A 407 -10.52 20.03 5.73
N ILE A 408 -11.01 21.22 6.07
CA ILE A 408 -10.16 22.35 6.45
C ILE A 408 -10.34 22.60 7.95
N ALA A 409 -9.28 22.45 8.74
CA ALA A 409 -9.28 22.94 10.11
C ALA A 409 -8.98 24.44 10.10
N LEU A 410 -9.88 25.22 10.69
CA LEU A 410 -9.76 26.68 10.75
C LEU A 410 -8.79 27.09 11.87
N PRO A 411 -8.09 28.22 11.72
CA PRO A 411 -7.34 28.83 12.81
C PRO A 411 -8.20 29.04 14.07
N GLN A 412 -7.55 29.13 15.22
CA GLN A 412 -8.20 29.39 16.50
C GLN A 412 -8.78 30.82 16.56
N GLU A 413 -8.19 31.75 15.80
CA GLU A 413 -8.70 33.11 15.66
C GLU A 413 -10.09 33.16 15.00
N LYS A 414 -10.78 34.28 15.17
CA LYS A 414 -12.10 34.45 14.55
C LYS A 414 -11.95 34.75 13.07
N THR A 415 -12.37 33.79 12.24
CA THR A 415 -12.28 33.88 10.78
C THR A 415 -13.64 34.08 10.11
N THR A 416 -13.63 34.77 8.98
CA THR A 416 -14.74 34.89 8.02
C THR A 416 -14.40 34.10 6.76
N ILE A 417 -15.38 33.37 6.23
CA ILE A 417 -15.19 32.44 5.10
C ILE A 417 -16.02 32.92 3.92
N SER A 418 -15.42 32.97 2.74
CA SER A 418 -16.10 33.33 1.48
C SER A 418 -15.65 32.44 0.32
N GLY A 419 -16.46 32.38 -0.75
CA GLY A 419 -16.16 31.56 -1.93
C GLY A 419 -16.40 30.06 -1.73
N CYS A 420 -17.21 29.68 -0.74
CA CYS A 420 -17.46 28.30 -0.37
C CYS A 420 -18.95 28.03 -0.12
N GLU A 421 -19.47 26.91 -0.66
CA GLU A 421 -20.73 26.28 -0.24
C GLU A 421 -20.44 25.10 0.71
N GLY A 422 -19.47 25.27 1.60
CA GLY A 422 -19.04 24.22 2.53
C GLY A 422 -20.00 24.10 3.71
N SER A 423 -20.24 22.87 4.17
CA SER A 423 -20.94 22.62 5.41
C SER A 423 -19.96 22.64 6.59
N PRO A 424 -20.38 23.09 7.79
CA PRO A 424 -19.59 22.87 9.01
C PRO A 424 -19.21 21.38 9.10
N GLY A 425 -17.95 21.10 9.43
CA GLY A 425 -17.53 19.72 9.66
C GLY A 425 -18.24 19.14 10.88
N THR A 426 -18.50 17.83 10.85
CA THR A 426 -19.19 17.08 11.91
C THR A 426 -18.33 16.89 13.15
N ALA A 427 -17.00 16.95 13.00
CA ALA A 427 -16.03 16.71 14.06
C ALA A 427 -15.03 17.85 14.18
N SER A 428 -14.59 18.13 15.42
CA SER A 428 -13.55 19.10 15.72
C SER A 428 -12.18 18.44 15.68
N LEU A 429 -11.21 19.09 15.03
CA LEU A 429 -9.82 18.62 14.95
C LEU A 429 -9.00 19.31 16.04
N LEU A 430 -8.53 18.58 17.05
CA LEU A 430 -7.78 19.14 18.18
C LEU A 430 -8.49 20.36 18.84
N GLY A 431 -9.82 20.35 18.90
CA GLY A 431 -10.62 21.46 19.42
C GLY A 431 -10.85 22.62 18.43
N LEU A 432 -10.29 22.56 17.22
CA LEU A 432 -10.51 23.53 16.15
C LEU A 432 -11.80 23.28 15.39
N ARG A 433 -12.40 24.36 14.89
CA ARG A 433 -13.55 24.31 13.99
C ARG A 433 -13.10 23.78 12.63
N THR A 434 -13.91 22.93 12.02
CA THR A 434 -13.61 22.35 10.71
C THR A 434 -14.67 22.75 9.67
N LEU A 435 -14.25 22.80 8.41
CA LEU A 435 -15.09 23.07 7.25
C LEU A 435 -14.93 21.93 6.25
N SER A 436 -16.04 21.28 5.89
CA SER A 436 -16.04 20.25 4.85
C SER A 436 -16.39 20.87 3.51
N VAL A 437 -15.55 20.59 2.51
CA VAL A 437 -15.63 21.17 1.17
C VAL A 437 -15.65 20.06 0.14
N LYS A 438 -16.63 20.13 -0.78
CA LYS A 438 -16.76 19.20 -1.90
C LYS A 438 -16.69 19.91 -3.24
N GLY A 439 -16.04 19.28 -4.20
CA GLY A 439 -15.89 19.76 -5.56
C GLY A 439 -14.72 20.73 -5.75
N ARG A 440 -14.75 21.44 -6.86
CA ARG A 440 -13.74 22.44 -7.24
C ARG A 440 -14.16 23.80 -6.71
N GLN A 441 -13.56 24.23 -5.61
CA GLN A 441 -13.89 25.49 -4.92
C GLN A 441 -12.63 26.35 -4.72
N ASP A 442 -12.86 27.62 -4.40
CA ASP A 442 -11.80 28.60 -4.19
C ASP A 442 -12.19 29.47 -2.99
N ILE A 443 -11.62 29.12 -1.85
CA ILE A 443 -12.10 29.51 -0.53
C ILE A 443 -11.15 30.55 0.03
N THR A 444 -11.70 31.69 0.43
CA THR A 444 -10.94 32.69 1.18
C THR A 444 -11.33 32.62 2.65
N ILE A 445 -10.32 32.43 3.49
CA ILE A 445 -10.41 32.51 4.94
C ILE A 445 -9.72 33.80 5.36
N SER A 446 -10.47 34.72 5.96
CA SER A 446 -9.97 36.01 6.42
C SER A 446 -10.06 36.10 7.94
N GLY A 447 -8.91 36.27 8.61
CA GLY A 447 -8.78 36.53 10.04
C GLY A 447 -7.73 37.61 10.28
N ASP A 448 -6.68 37.28 11.05
CA ASP A 448 -5.50 38.14 11.20
C ASP A 448 -4.78 38.29 9.85
N GLU A 449 -4.79 37.21 9.06
CA GLU A 449 -4.26 37.19 7.70
C GLU A 449 -5.28 36.59 6.73
N THR A 450 -4.99 36.69 5.43
CA THR A 450 -5.87 36.15 4.38
C THR A 450 -5.25 34.90 3.79
N TYR A 451 -6.01 33.80 3.83
CA TYR A 451 -5.60 32.51 3.29
C TYR A 451 -6.53 32.10 2.15
N ARG A 452 -5.96 31.58 1.06
CA ARG A 452 -6.70 31.09 -0.10
C ARG A 452 -6.48 29.59 -0.30
N ILE A 453 -7.56 28.81 -0.27
CA ILE A 453 -7.54 27.34 -0.43
C ILE A 453 -8.30 26.97 -1.71
N ARG A 454 -7.59 26.34 -2.66
CA ARG A 454 -8.11 25.91 -3.96
C ARG A 454 -8.23 24.39 -3.98
N THR A 455 -9.44 23.87 -4.17
CA THR A 455 -9.71 22.42 -4.22
C THR A 455 -10.01 21.96 -5.64
N GLY A 456 -9.80 20.67 -5.95
CA GLY A 456 -10.13 20.09 -7.26
C GLY A 456 -9.33 20.66 -8.44
N ARG A 457 -8.09 21.12 -8.21
CA ARG A 457 -7.20 21.68 -9.25
C ARG A 457 -5.85 20.97 -9.24
N GLU A 458 -5.16 20.93 -10.37
CA GLU A 458 -3.78 20.43 -10.36
C GLU A 458 -2.96 21.15 -9.30
N GLN A 459 -2.28 20.38 -8.46
CA GLN A 459 -1.44 20.89 -7.41
C GLN A 459 -0.27 21.61 -8.08
N SER A 460 -0.30 22.95 -8.07
CA SER A 460 0.91 23.72 -8.30
C SER A 460 1.87 23.35 -7.17
N ASN A 461 3.07 22.83 -7.48
CA ASN A 461 4.10 22.56 -6.48
C ASN A 461 4.17 23.76 -5.54
N GLN A 462 3.61 23.62 -4.34
CA GLN A 462 3.77 24.67 -3.35
C GLN A 462 5.24 24.65 -3.00
N SER A 463 5.93 25.72 -3.33
CA SER A 463 7.28 25.94 -2.88
C SER A 463 7.26 25.91 -1.36
N GLY A 464 7.76 24.82 -0.78
CA GLY A 464 8.11 24.78 0.63
C GLY A 464 9.07 25.93 0.92
N PHE A 465 8.96 26.50 2.13
CA PHE A 465 9.82 27.60 2.55
C PHE A 465 10.77 27.10 3.62
N ASP A 466 12.04 27.47 3.50
CA ASP A 466 13.05 27.29 4.52
C ASP A 466 13.41 28.61 5.17
N PHE A 467 13.81 28.52 6.43
CA PHE A 467 14.41 29.62 7.17
C PHE A 467 15.93 29.44 7.19
N ASP A 468 16.64 30.37 6.57
CA ASP A 468 18.09 30.45 6.57
C ASP A 468 18.55 31.54 7.54
N GLY A 469 19.32 31.15 8.55
CA GLY A 469 19.80 32.06 9.58
C GLY A 469 20.65 31.34 10.61
N LYS A 470 21.39 32.11 11.41
CA LYS A 470 22.22 31.55 12.47
C LYS A 470 21.35 31.21 13.68
N HIS A 471 21.15 29.92 13.96
CA HIS A 471 20.42 29.47 15.13
C HIS A 471 21.11 29.83 16.46
N VAL A 472 20.31 30.04 17.50
CA VAL A 472 20.81 30.14 18.88
C VAL A 472 21.10 28.72 19.41
N THR A 473 22.19 28.57 20.14
CA THR A 473 22.67 27.26 20.66
C THR A 473 22.19 26.95 22.09
N TRP A 474 21.28 27.76 22.63
CA TRP A 474 20.73 27.62 23.98
C TRP A 474 19.26 27.22 23.90
N ASN A 475 18.75 26.53 24.91
CA ASN A 475 17.32 26.20 25.00
C ASN A 475 16.49 27.49 25.00
N CYS A 476 15.67 27.67 23.97
CA CYS A 476 14.84 28.84 23.72
C CYS A 476 13.43 28.37 23.42
N HIS A 477 12.42 29.18 23.75
CA HIS A 477 11.03 28.88 23.39
C HIS A 477 10.50 30.05 22.54
N PRO A 478 10.17 29.86 21.26
CA PRO A 478 10.19 28.60 20.49
C PRO A 478 11.61 28.08 20.19
N ASP A 479 11.74 26.76 20.00
CA ASP A 479 13.02 26.11 19.64
C ASP A 479 13.67 26.69 18.39
N GLU A 480 12.83 27.11 17.43
CA GLU A 480 13.25 27.75 16.19
C GLU A 480 13.56 29.24 16.45
N THR A 481 14.66 29.48 17.17
CA THR A 481 15.18 30.80 17.53
C THR A 481 16.48 31.11 16.77
N PHE A 482 16.54 32.29 16.16
CA PHE A 482 17.65 32.78 15.36
C PHE A 482 18.32 34.02 15.98
N LEU A 483 19.59 34.20 15.65
CA LEU A 483 20.30 35.46 15.85
C LEU A 483 19.91 36.41 14.72
N GLY A 484 19.02 37.36 15.02
CA GLY A 484 18.33 38.20 14.04
C GLY A 484 17.17 37.48 13.35
N VAL A 485 16.50 38.20 12.46
CA VAL A 485 15.37 37.67 11.69
C VAL A 485 15.90 36.77 10.56
N PRO A 486 15.44 35.51 10.46
CA PRO A 486 15.91 34.59 9.43
C PRO A 486 15.47 35.03 8.04
N LYS A 487 16.29 34.72 7.04
CA LYS A 487 15.92 34.82 5.63
C LYS A 487 14.98 33.68 5.28
N VAL A 488 13.97 33.95 4.45
CA VAL A 488 13.08 32.90 3.94
C VAL A 488 13.45 32.56 2.50
N THR A 489 13.67 31.29 2.21
CA THR A 489 14.04 30.77 0.88
C THR A 489 13.02 29.75 0.40
N ALA A 490 12.69 29.76 -0.90
CA ALA A 490 11.78 28.77 -1.50
C ALA A 490 12.57 27.53 -1.95
N LYS A 491 12.13 26.32 -1.55
CA LYS A 491 12.79 25.03 -1.83
C LYS A 491 12.83 24.65 -3.32
N ASN A 492 11.89 25.13 -4.12
CA ASN A 492 11.75 24.78 -5.54
C ASN A 492 11.73 26.05 -6.39
N LEU A 493 12.90 26.44 -6.90
CA LEU A 493 13.05 27.61 -7.76
C LEU A 493 12.83 27.24 -9.24
N ASN A 494 11.67 27.64 -9.77
CA ASN A 494 11.61 28.51 -10.95
C ASN A 494 11.22 29.93 -10.47
N ALA A 495 11.71 30.35 -9.30
CA ALA A 495 11.26 31.58 -8.62
C ALA A 495 12.08 32.82 -9.02
N GLU A 496 12.35 32.99 -10.31
CA GLU A 496 12.68 34.32 -10.85
C GLU A 496 11.41 35.17 -11.08
N ASP A 497 10.21 34.55 -11.11
CA ASP A 497 8.98 35.23 -11.53
C ASP A 497 7.98 35.59 -10.41
N ILE A 498 8.23 35.26 -9.13
CA ILE A 498 7.27 35.54 -8.06
C ILE A 498 7.90 36.37 -6.94
N GLN A 499 7.54 37.65 -6.89
CA GLN A 499 7.88 38.53 -5.77
C GLN A 499 7.04 38.17 -4.54
N PHE A 500 7.71 37.74 -3.47
CA PHE A 500 7.09 37.54 -2.17
C PHE A 500 7.43 38.69 -1.23
N LYS A 501 6.46 39.08 -0.40
CA LYS A 501 6.67 40.06 0.68
C LYS A 501 6.72 39.34 2.02
N ARG A 502 7.61 39.79 2.89
CA ARG A 502 7.83 39.22 4.22
C ARG A 502 7.27 40.16 5.27
N TYR A 503 6.63 39.58 6.28
CA TYR A 503 6.01 40.33 7.36
C TYR A 503 6.45 39.78 8.71
N LEU A 504 6.61 40.66 9.70
CA LEU A 504 6.82 40.34 11.11
C LEU A 504 5.61 40.84 11.90
N SER A 505 4.82 39.91 12.42
CA SER A 505 3.61 40.19 13.20
C SER A 505 2.68 41.22 12.52
N GLY A 506 2.57 41.11 11.19
CA GLY A 506 1.73 41.96 10.34
C GLY A 506 2.42 43.20 9.75
N ILE A 507 3.62 43.56 10.22
CA ILE A 507 4.39 44.73 9.73
C ILE A 507 5.34 44.27 8.61
N SER A 508 5.46 45.04 7.53
CA SER A 508 6.41 44.74 6.46
C SER A 508 7.84 44.71 7.01
N LEU A 509 8.62 43.70 6.65
CA LEU A 509 10.00 43.55 7.14
C LEU A 509 10.89 44.75 6.79
N ASP A 510 10.55 45.47 5.70
CA ASP A 510 11.24 46.69 5.26
C ASP A 510 10.87 47.94 6.11
N GLU A 511 9.79 47.87 6.89
CA GLU A 511 9.26 48.97 7.71
C GLU A 511 9.48 48.74 9.22
N CYS A 512 9.92 47.55 9.64
CA CYS A 512 10.12 47.21 11.04
C CYS A 512 11.27 48.00 11.68
N GLN A 513 11.05 48.45 12.92
CA GLN A 513 12.12 48.99 13.77
C GLN A 513 12.91 47.86 14.43
N VAL A 514 14.17 48.13 14.81
CA VAL A 514 15.05 47.12 15.41
C VAL A 514 14.48 46.54 16.72
N GLN A 515 13.71 47.30 17.49
CA GLN A 515 13.04 46.77 18.69
C GLN A 515 11.91 45.78 18.36
N GLU A 516 11.22 45.96 17.23
CA GLU A 516 10.11 45.11 16.78
C GLU A 516 10.61 43.79 16.17
N MET A 517 11.88 43.74 15.77
CA MET A 517 12.54 42.55 15.22
C MET A 517 13.00 41.55 16.29
N MET A 518 12.77 41.82 17.58
CA MET A 518 13.27 41.00 18.69
C MET A 518 12.14 40.27 19.43
N GLY A 519 12.49 39.16 20.09
CA GLY A 519 11.56 38.33 20.85
C GLY A 519 10.85 37.30 19.98
N THR A 520 9.71 36.80 20.47
CA THR A 520 8.90 35.84 19.74
C THR A 520 7.97 36.57 18.77
N GLN A 521 8.15 36.33 17.47
CA GLN A 521 7.43 37.03 16.40
C GLN A 521 6.82 36.03 15.43
N TYR A 522 5.72 36.41 14.76
CA TYR A 522 5.23 35.65 13.61
C TYR A 522 5.92 36.14 12.35
N VAL A 523 6.62 35.25 11.64
CA VAL A 523 7.13 35.51 10.31
C VAL A 523 6.13 34.98 9.29
N SER A 524 5.64 35.86 8.43
CA SER A 524 4.72 35.50 7.34
C SER A 524 5.31 35.81 5.97
N VAL A 525 5.05 34.95 5.00
CA VAL A 525 5.35 35.16 3.58
C VAL A 525 4.04 35.28 2.83
N ARG A 526 3.86 36.38 2.10
CA ARG A 526 2.66 36.64 1.31
C ARG A 526 2.99 36.83 -0.16
N ASN A 527 2.09 36.38 -1.03
CA ASN A 527 2.19 36.62 -2.46
C ASN A 527 1.70 38.04 -2.84
N THR A 528 1.74 38.35 -4.13
CA THR A 528 1.29 39.65 -4.68
C THR A 528 -0.20 39.94 -4.47
N HIS A 529 -1.01 38.91 -4.22
CA HIS A 529 -2.44 39.03 -3.89
C HIS A 529 -2.69 39.14 -2.38
N ASN A 530 -1.63 39.30 -1.58
CA ASN A 530 -1.67 39.34 -0.10
C ASN A 530 -2.22 38.03 0.51
N GLU A 531 -2.13 36.91 -0.21
CA GLU A 531 -2.43 35.58 0.33
C GLU A 531 -1.21 35.06 1.11
N THR A 532 -1.43 34.65 2.36
CA THR A 532 -0.37 34.09 3.21
C THR A 532 -0.04 32.67 2.77
N LEU A 533 1.21 32.46 2.32
CA LEU A 533 1.75 31.17 1.92
C LEU A 533 2.49 30.44 3.05
N LEU A 534 3.02 31.21 4.01
CA LEU A 534 3.69 30.73 5.20
C LEU A 534 3.38 31.70 6.33
N ARG A 535 3.08 31.19 7.52
CA ARG A 535 3.07 31.95 8.78
C ARG A 535 3.62 31.02 9.85
N ARG A 536 4.69 31.42 10.52
CA ARG A 536 5.33 30.62 11.58
C ARG A 536 5.79 31.50 12.73
N LYS A 537 5.62 31.02 13.95
CA LYS A 537 6.14 31.64 15.16
C LYS A 537 7.62 31.30 15.36
N LEU A 538 8.47 32.31 15.38
CA LEU A 538 9.92 32.17 15.52
C LEU A 538 10.47 33.08 16.62
N GLY A 539 11.60 32.68 17.20
CA GLY A 539 12.36 33.53 18.11
C GLY A 539 13.41 34.32 17.34
N SER A 540 13.58 35.60 17.67
CA SER A 540 14.67 36.43 17.18
C SER A 540 15.40 37.08 18.36
N CYS A 541 16.69 36.84 18.46
CA CYS A 541 17.58 37.43 19.46
C CYS A 541 18.55 38.41 18.82
N ARG A 542 18.97 39.41 19.60
CA ARG A 542 19.94 40.41 19.11
C ARG A 542 21.26 39.74 18.82
N GLN A 543 21.79 39.96 17.62
CA GLN A 543 23.16 39.63 17.31
C GLN A 543 24.06 40.53 18.16
N ILE A 544 24.59 39.98 19.26
CA ILE A 544 25.62 40.68 20.02
C ILE A 544 26.84 40.70 19.10
N LEU A 545 27.19 41.88 18.59
CA LEU A 545 28.50 42.12 18.00
C LEU A 545 29.51 41.72 19.07
N THR A 546 30.15 40.56 18.91
CA THR A 546 31.34 40.21 19.66
C THR A 546 32.30 41.38 19.51
N LEU A 547 32.52 42.10 20.61
CA LEU A 547 33.72 42.92 20.77
C LEU A 547 34.90 41.98 20.46
N LYS A 548 35.74 42.44 19.54
CA LYS A 548 36.91 41.73 19.00
C LYS A 548 37.75 41.05 20.07
#